data_AF-A0A0J6GPU1-F1
#
_entry.id   AF-A0A0J6GPU1-F1
#
_cell.length_a   1.000
_cell.length_b   1.000
_cell.length_c   1.000
_cell.angle_alpha   90.00
_cell.angle_beta   90.00
_cell.angle_gamma   90.00
#
_symmetry.space_group_name_H-M   'P 1'
#
loop_
_entity.id
_entity.type
_entity.pdbx_description
1 polymer ?
#
loop_
_entity_poly.entity_id
_entity_poly.type
_entity_poly.pdbx_seq_one_letter_code
_entity_poly.pdbx_strand_id
1 'polypeptide(L)'
;VLDAGASITLMAGGQHIVISAAGIYSSSPIVPGGVPVPGTPANPLLPGESERLLAPQALPAPLASYQQRLMTSTHDSGVEFCPLCEACENAMCLPEGGL
;
A
#
# COMPACT_ATOMS: atom_id res chain seq x y z
N VAL A 1 -8.09 34.98 7.33
CA VAL A 1 -7.99 36.07 6.32
C VAL A 1 -7.59 37.32 7.05
N LEU A 2 -6.56 38.04 6.59
CA LEU A 2 -6.27 39.40 7.08
C LEU A 2 -6.98 40.39 6.16
N ASP A 3 -7.83 41.23 6.73
CA ASP A 3 -8.52 42.31 6.04
C ASP A 3 -7.91 43.65 6.50
N ALA A 4 -7.32 44.38 5.57
CA ALA A 4 -6.65 45.64 5.83
C ALA A 4 -7.22 46.69 4.87
N GLY A 5 -7.96 47.66 5.41
CA GLY A 5 -8.78 48.58 4.62
C GLY A 5 -8.00 49.31 3.51
N ALA A 6 -7.13 50.27 3.86
CA ALA A 6 -6.41 51.05 2.86
C ALA A 6 -5.08 50.41 2.44
N SER A 7 -4.32 49.88 3.41
CA SER A 7 -3.06 49.19 3.17
C SER A 7 -2.63 48.33 4.36
N ILE A 8 -1.72 47.39 4.11
CA ILE A 8 -0.98 46.65 5.13
C ILE A 8 0.50 46.62 4.78
N THR A 9 1.36 46.72 5.81
CA THR A 9 2.81 46.59 5.68
C THR A 9 3.30 45.48 6.60
N LEU A 10 4.00 44.50 6.02
CA LEU A 10 4.71 43.47 6.75
C LEU A 10 6.20 43.83 6.75
N MET A 11 6.80 44.01 7.93
CA MET A 11 8.20 44.40 8.06
C MET A 11 8.96 43.40 8.93
N ALA A 12 10.13 42.96 8.46
CA ALA A 12 11.04 42.10 9.20
C ALA A 12 12.48 42.37 8.77
N GLY A 13 13.42 42.46 9.73
CA GLY A 13 14.84 42.66 9.43
C GLY A 13 15.14 43.90 8.56
N GLY A 14 14.32 44.95 8.65
CA GLY A 14 14.44 46.16 7.84
C GLY A 14 13.94 46.04 6.39
N GLN A 15 13.42 44.88 5.99
CA GLN A 15 12.74 44.66 4.70
C GLN A 15 11.22 44.76 4.88
N HIS A 16 10.50 45.11 3.81
CA HIS A 16 9.05 45.28 3.87
C HIS A 16 8.31 44.81 2.61
N ILE A 17 7.06 44.40 2.81
CA ILE A 17 6.06 44.18 1.77
C ILE A 17 4.85 45.07 2.08
N VAL A 18 4.42 45.88 1.11
CA VAL A 18 3.23 46.74 1.21
C VAL A 18 2.17 46.27 0.23
N ILE A 19 0.96 46.05 0.73
CA ILE A 19 -0.23 45.71 -0.07
C ILE A 19 -1.21 46.87 0.08
N SER A 20 -1.65 47.43 -1.04
CA SER A 20 -2.61 48.54 -1.10
C SER A 20 -3.40 48.51 -2.40
N ALA A 21 -4.32 49.46 -2.57
CA ALA A 21 -5.06 49.63 -3.83
C ALA A 21 -4.15 49.88 -5.05
N ALA A 22 -2.93 50.38 -4.85
CA ALA A 22 -1.95 50.61 -5.92
C ALA A 22 -1.21 49.32 -6.36
N GLY A 23 -1.28 48.25 -5.56
CA GLY A 23 -0.63 46.97 -5.83
C GLY A 23 0.20 46.43 -4.66
N ILE A 24 1.08 45.49 -5.00
CA ILE A 24 2.01 44.83 -4.08
C ILE A 24 3.42 45.34 -4.36
N TYR A 25 4.05 45.93 -3.34
CA TYR A 25 5.39 46.49 -3.40
C TYR A 25 6.30 45.76 -2.41
N SER A 26 7.53 45.47 -2.83
CA SER A 26 8.52 44.76 -2.02
C SER A 26 9.83 45.54 -2.03
N SER A 27 10.48 45.64 -0.86
CA SER A 27 11.81 46.26 -0.74
C SER A 27 12.92 45.45 -1.40
N SER A 28 12.65 44.19 -1.77
CA SER A 28 13.56 43.29 -2.46
C SER A 28 12.84 42.49 -3.56
N PRO A 29 13.56 41.88 -4.51
CA PRO A 29 12.95 41.03 -5.53
C PRO A 29 12.17 39.86 -4.90
N ILE A 30 10.93 39.67 -5.32
CA ILE A 30 10.15 38.49 -4.93
C ILE A 30 10.68 37.30 -5.71
N VAL A 31 11.26 36.34 -4.99
CA VAL A 31 11.70 35.07 -5.56
C VAL A 31 10.56 34.05 -5.39
N PRO A 32 9.99 33.51 -6.47
CA PRO A 32 9.05 32.41 -6.37
C PRO A 32 9.74 31.22 -5.70
N GLY A 33 9.27 30.82 -4.52
CA GLY A 33 9.76 29.61 -3.86
C GLY A 33 9.26 28.38 -4.61
N GLY A 34 10.16 27.42 -4.87
CA GLY A 34 9.90 26.03 -5.26
C GLY A 34 8.82 25.82 -6.33
N VAL A 35 9.22 25.46 -7.55
CA VAL A 35 8.29 24.85 -8.50
C VAL A 35 7.86 23.50 -7.92
N PRO A 36 6.57 23.15 -7.89
CA PRO A 36 6.15 21.79 -7.56
C PRO A 36 6.91 20.83 -8.46
N VAL A 37 7.72 19.95 -7.87
CA VAL A 37 8.38 18.90 -8.63
C VAL A 37 7.27 18.04 -9.23
N PRO A 38 7.25 17.81 -10.56
CA PRO A 38 6.30 16.88 -11.15
C PRO A 38 6.39 15.55 -10.40
N GLY A 39 5.28 15.10 -9.83
CA GLY A 39 5.22 13.77 -9.22
C GLY A 39 5.44 12.69 -10.28
N THR A 40 5.93 11.51 -9.86
CA THR A 40 5.97 10.34 -10.73
C THR A 40 4.55 10.01 -11.20
N PRO A 41 4.30 9.85 -12.51
CA PRO A 41 2.97 9.47 -12.98
C PRO A 41 2.57 8.12 -12.39
N ALA A 42 1.30 7.99 -12.01
CA ALA A 42 0.76 6.69 -11.63
C ALA A 42 0.87 5.74 -12.83
N ASN A 43 1.44 4.56 -12.60
CA ASN A 43 1.54 3.48 -13.59
C ASN A 43 0.85 2.23 -13.03
N PRO A 44 -0.48 2.24 -12.87
CA PRO A 44 -1.22 1.09 -12.36
C PRO A 44 -1.20 -0.05 -13.38
N LEU A 45 -1.17 -1.29 -12.90
CA LEU A 45 -1.38 -2.46 -13.74
C LEU A 45 -2.86 -2.56 -14.13
N LEU A 46 -3.15 -2.92 -15.39
CA LEU A 46 -4.52 -3.24 -15.79
C LEU A 46 -4.94 -4.59 -15.17
N PRO A 47 -6.25 -4.79 -14.90
CA PRO A 47 -6.75 -6.09 -14.47
C PRO A 47 -6.32 -7.19 -15.46
N GLY A 48 -5.60 -8.20 -14.97
CA GLY A 48 -5.10 -9.32 -15.79
C GLY A 48 -3.65 -9.17 -16.29
N GLU A 49 -2.99 -8.02 -16.09
CA GLU A 49 -1.56 -7.88 -16.40
C GLU A 49 -0.70 -8.36 -15.21
N SER A 50 -0.27 -9.62 -15.25
CA SER A 50 0.66 -10.18 -14.26
C SER A 50 2.11 -10.21 -14.72
N GLU A 51 2.40 -9.91 -15.99
CA GLU A 51 3.72 -10.04 -16.59
C GLU A 51 4.77 -9.06 -16.03
N ARG A 52 4.30 -7.99 -15.37
CA ARG A 52 5.13 -7.00 -14.67
C ARG A 52 5.28 -7.27 -13.17
N LEU A 53 4.64 -8.30 -12.63
CA LEU A 53 4.94 -8.76 -11.29
C LEU A 53 6.32 -9.43 -11.32
N LEU A 54 7.20 -9.04 -10.41
CA LEU A 54 8.38 -9.86 -10.13
C LEU A 54 7.88 -11.27 -9.82
N ALA A 55 8.51 -12.27 -10.44
CA ALA A 55 8.21 -13.67 -10.15
C ALA A 55 8.22 -13.84 -8.62
N PRO A 56 7.14 -14.40 -8.02
CA PRO A 56 7.15 -14.71 -6.60
C PRO A 56 8.42 -15.49 -6.29
N GLN A 57 9.13 -15.08 -5.24
CA GLN A 57 10.25 -15.86 -4.74
C GLN A 57 9.77 -17.30 -4.58
N ALA A 58 10.48 -18.29 -5.10
CA ALA A 58 10.07 -19.68 -4.98
C ALA A 58 10.04 -20.03 -3.49
N LEU A 59 8.86 -19.98 -2.86
CA LEU A 59 8.68 -20.50 -1.52
C LEU A 59 8.90 -22.01 -1.59
N PRO A 60 9.56 -22.61 -0.58
CA PRO A 60 9.53 -24.06 -0.40
C PRO A 60 8.08 -24.54 -0.50
N ALA A 61 7.85 -25.67 -1.15
CA ALA A 61 6.52 -26.25 -1.25
C ALA A 61 5.88 -26.21 0.15
N PRO A 62 4.79 -25.44 0.35
CA PRO A 62 4.30 -25.13 1.70
C PRO A 62 3.67 -26.34 2.41
N LEU A 63 3.71 -27.51 1.76
CA LEU A 63 2.94 -28.68 2.09
C LEU A 63 3.84 -29.91 1.98
N ALA A 64 3.90 -30.67 3.07
CA ALA A 64 4.47 -32.01 3.07
C ALA A 64 3.67 -32.91 2.11
N SER A 65 4.33 -33.95 1.57
CA SER A 65 3.73 -34.91 0.63
C SER A 65 2.44 -35.56 1.17
N TYR A 66 2.35 -35.74 2.49
CA TYR A 66 1.13 -36.25 3.13
C TYR A 66 -0.04 -35.26 3.07
N GLN A 67 0.21 -33.97 3.29
CA GLN A 67 -0.80 -32.92 3.23
C GLN A 67 -1.36 -32.77 1.81
N GLN A 68 -0.50 -32.85 0.79
CA GLN A 68 -0.92 -32.85 -0.62
C GLN A 68 -1.87 -34.00 -0.93
N ARG A 69 -1.54 -35.23 -0.51
CA ARG A 69 -2.38 -36.41 -0.75
C ARG A 69 -3.76 -36.30 -0.09
N LEU A 70 -3.82 -35.78 1.14
CA LEU A 70 -5.08 -35.53 1.84
C LEU A 70 -5.97 -34.52 1.11
N MET A 71 -5.39 -33.42 0.61
CA MET A 71 -6.15 -32.42 -0.14
C MET A 71 -6.64 -32.94 -1.49
N THR A 72 -5.85 -33.76 -2.18
CA THR A 72 -6.33 -34.40 -3.42
C THR A 72 -7.44 -35.39 -3.16
N SER A 73 -7.35 -36.21 -2.10
CA SER A 73 -8.39 -37.21 -1.83
C SER A 73 -9.71 -36.59 -1.35
N THR A 74 -9.64 -35.48 -0.59
CA THR A 74 -10.81 -34.71 -0.16
C THR A 74 -11.52 -34.08 -1.36
N HIS A 75 -10.76 -33.43 -2.24
CA HIS A 75 -11.26 -32.88 -3.49
C HIS A 75 -11.94 -33.95 -4.36
N ASP A 76 -11.29 -35.08 -4.61
CA ASP A 76 -11.82 -36.15 -5.46
C ASP A 76 -13.08 -36.81 -4.87
N SER A 77 -13.24 -36.75 -3.54
CA SER A 77 -14.42 -37.26 -2.85
C SER A 77 -15.55 -36.23 -2.75
N GLY A 78 -15.33 -34.98 -3.18
CA GLY A 78 -16.31 -33.90 -3.11
C GLY A 78 -16.71 -33.50 -1.69
N VAL A 79 -15.82 -33.74 -0.72
CA VAL A 79 -16.06 -33.43 0.70
C VAL A 79 -15.30 -32.17 1.10
N GLU A 80 -15.99 -31.28 1.80
CA GLU A 80 -15.44 -30.02 2.32
C GLU A 80 -14.77 -30.17 3.70
N PHE A 81 -14.73 -31.40 4.22
CA PHE A 81 -14.10 -31.76 5.48
C PHE A 81 -12.89 -32.64 5.23
N CYS A 82 -11.96 -32.72 6.20
CA CYS A 82 -10.84 -33.65 6.15
C CYS A 82 -11.27 -35.00 6.77
N PRO A 83 -11.36 -36.10 6.00
CA PRO A 83 -11.78 -37.42 6.52
C PRO A 83 -10.91 -37.91 7.66
N LEU A 84 -9.63 -37.54 7.68
CA LEU A 84 -8.74 -37.85 8.79
C LEU A 84 -9.14 -37.09 10.05
N CYS A 85 -9.43 -35.79 9.95
CA CYS A 85 -9.85 -35.01 11.11
C CYS A 85 -11.20 -35.48 11.67
N GLU A 86 -12.14 -35.86 10.81
CA GLU A 86 -13.41 -36.47 11.25
C GLU A 86 -13.19 -37.85 11.88
N ALA A 87 -12.40 -38.72 11.26
CA ALA A 87 -12.07 -40.03 11.82
C ALA A 87 -11.40 -39.90 13.21
N CYS A 88 -10.66 -38.81 13.43
CA CYS A 88 -9.91 -38.54 14.66
C CYS A 88 -10.57 -37.53 15.59
N GLU A 89 -11.85 -37.19 15.38
CA GLU A 89 -12.56 -36.16 16.16
C GLU A 89 -12.55 -36.44 17.67
N ASN A 90 -12.56 -37.72 18.06
CA ASN A 90 -12.49 -38.18 19.46
C ASN A 90 -11.09 -38.65 19.88
N ALA A 91 -10.03 -38.23 19.17
CA ALA A 91 -8.64 -38.65 19.38
C ALA A 91 -8.41 -40.18 19.34
N MET A 92 -9.30 -40.94 18.69
CA MET A 92 -9.26 -42.41 18.67
C MET A 92 -8.53 -43.00 17.44
N CYS A 93 -7.81 -42.18 16.68
CA CYS A 93 -6.98 -42.67 15.60
C CYS A 93 -5.57 -43.00 16.08
N LEU A 94 -5.06 -44.17 15.73
CA LEU A 94 -3.62 -44.36 15.60
C LEU A 94 -3.21 -43.97 14.17
N PRO A 95 -2.24 -43.07 13.98
CA PRO A 95 -1.61 -42.94 12.67
C PRO A 95 -0.82 -44.23 12.41
N GLU A 96 -1.31 -45.05 11.48
CA GLU A 96 -0.52 -46.15 10.90
C GLU A 96 0.77 -45.56 10.32
N GLY A 97 1.90 -45.79 11.01
CA GLY A 97 3.21 -45.27 10.63
C GLY A 97 3.87 -44.29 11.61
N GLY A 98 3.35 -44.09 12.83
CA GLY A 98 4.09 -43.43 13.90
C GLY A 98 5.13 -44.35 14.52
N LEU A 99 6.40 -44.19 14.12
CA LEU A 99 7.57 -44.59 14.91
C LEU A 99 7.85 -43.53 15.98
#